data_AF-A0A2K3JXT0-F1
#
_entry.id   AF-A0A2K3JXT0-F1
#
_cell.length_a   1.000
_cell.length_b   1.000
_cell.length_c   1.000
_cell.angle_alpha   90.00
_cell.angle_beta   90.00
_cell.angle_gamma   90.00
#
_symmetry.space_group_name_H-M   'P 1'
#
loop_
_entity.id
_entity.type
_entity.pdbx_description
1 polymer ?
#
loop_
_entity_poly.entity_id
_entity_poly.type
_entity_poly.pdbx_seq_one_letter_code
_entity_poly.pdbx_strand_id
1 'polypeptide(L)' 'MFVSSEGNKIVSKEILKVLKEAEWEPSLYWKLMPVEFGEDSEYDPVDPDGISNINIPFPKNEDWE' A
#
# COMPACT_ATOMS: atom_id res chain seq x y z
N MET A 1 16.04 2.43 -19.36
CA MET A 1 15.35 1.49 -20.26
C MET A 1 13.86 1.75 -20.09
N PHE A 2 13.21 2.37 -21.08
CA PHE A 2 11.76 2.61 -21.05
C PHE A 2 11.10 1.67 -22.03
N VAL A 3 9.96 1.11 -21.64
CA VAL A 3 9.16 0.25 -22.51
C VAL A 3 8.28 1.16 -23.38
N SER A 4 8.11 0.81 -24.66
CA SER A 4 7.22 1.55 -25.57
C SER A 4 5.76 1.47 -25.10
N SER A 5 4.90 2.36 -25.60
CA SER A 5 3.46 2.30 -25.27
C SER A 5 2.85 0.93 -25.56
N GLU A 6 3.27 0.30 -26.66
CA GLU A 6 2.82 -1.03 -27.05
C GLU A 6 3.30 -2.10 -26.07
N GLY A 7 4.56 -2.01 -25.63
CA GLY A 7 5.09 -2.91 -24.61
C GLY A 7 4.41 -2.72 -23.26
N ASN A 8 4.13 -1.49 -22.84
CA ASN A 8 3.36 -1.22 -21.62
C ASN A 8 1.97 -1.85 -21.69
N LYS A 9 1.29 -1.75 -22.84
CA LYS A 9 -0.03 -2.36 -23.03
C LYS A 9 0.02 -3.89 -22.88
N ILE A 10 1.07 -4.53 -23.40
CA ILE A 10 1.28 -5.98 -23.27
C ILE A 10 1.54 -6.35 -21.80
N VAL A 11 2.43 -5.63 -21.13
CA VAL A 11 2.77 -5.86 -19.71
C VAL A 11 1.54 -5.72 -18.82
N SER A 12 0.79 -4.61 -18.95
CA SER A 12 -0.44 -4.40 -18.17
C SER A 12 -1.48 -5.49 -18.41
N LYS A 13 -1.60 -5.99 -19.64
CA LYS A 13 -2.53 -7.08 -19.97
C LYS A 13 -2.16 -8.38 -19.26
N GLU A 14 -0.87 -8.73 -19.23
CA GLU A 14 -0.44 -9.98 -18.59
C GLU A 14 -0.53 -9.90 -17.06
N ILE A 15 -0.22 -8.74 -16.47
CA ILE A 15 -0.47 -8.49 -15.05
C ILE A 15 -1.95 -8.74 -14.75
N LEU A 16 -2.86 -8.05 -15.45
CA LEU A 16 -4.30 -8.18 -15.23
C LEU A 16 -4.83 -9.61 -15.43
N LYS A 17 -4.20 -10.39 -16.31
CA LYS A 17 -4.55 -11.80 -16.50
C LYS A 17 -4.17 -12.63 -15.26
N VAL A 18 -2.94 -12.52 -14.77
CA VAL A 18 -2.46 -13.22 -13.56
C VAL A 18 -3.33 -12.87 -12.35
N LEU A 19 -3.69 -11.60 -12.19
CA LEU A 19 -4.54 -11.17 -11.08
C LEU A 19 -5.94 -11.80 -11.13
N LYS A 20 -6.53 -11.95 -12.33
CA LYS A 20 -7.82 -12.61 -12.51
C LYS A 20 -7.75 -14.11 -12.26
N GLU A 21 -6.67 -14.75 -12.71
CA GLU A 21 -6.45 -16.19 -12.50
C GLU A 21 -6.22 -16.52 -11.02
N ALA A 22 -5.65 -15.59 -10.25
CA ALA A 22 -5.44 -15.73 -8.81
C ALA A 22 -6.71 -15.50 -7.96
N GLU A 23 -7.88 -15.28 -8.58
CA GLU A 23 -9.12 -14.83 -7.89
C GLU A 23 -8.88 -13.63 -6.96
N TRP A 24 -7.90 -12.78 -7.30
CA TRP A 24 -7.62 -11.61 -6.48
C TRP A 24 -8.78 -10.63 -6.60
N GLU A 25 -9.42 -10.30 -5.48
CA GLU A 25 -10.33 -9.14 -5.42
C GLU A 25 -9.48 -7.87 -5.33
N PRO A 26 -9.38 -7.06 -6.42
CA PRO A 26 -8.57 -5.86 -6.36
C PRO A 26 -9.33 -4.79 -5.58
N SER A 27 -8.80 -4.42 -4.42
CA SER A 27 -9.08 -3.10 -3.87
C SER A 27 -7.82 -2.25 -3.98
N LEU A 28 -7.73 -1.46 -5.05
CA LEU A 28 -6.76 -0.36 -5.14
C LEU A 28 -7.18 0.85 -4.29
N TYR A 29 -8.34 0.77 -3.61
CA TYR A 29 -8.71 1.77 -2.65
C TYR A 29 -7.84 1.59 -1.40
N TRP A 30 -6.86 2.47 -1.25
CA TRP A 30 -5.84 2.40 -0.21
C TRP A 30 -6.43 2.29 1.21
N LYS A 31 -7.64 2.83 1.47
CA LYS A 31 -8.32 2.69 2.76
C LYS A 31 -8.78 1.27 3.11
N LEU A 32 -8.93 0.41 2.11
CA LEU A 32 -9.29 -1.01 2.29
C LEU A 32 -8.06 -1.92 2.25
N MET A 33 -6.88 -1.39 1.93
CA MET A 33 -5.65 -2.16 1.99
C MET A 33 -5.19 -2.26 3.45
N PRO A 34 -4.69 -3.43 3.90
CA PRO A 34 -4.07 -3.53 5.21
C PRO A 34 -2.84 -2.62 5.28
N VAL A 35 -2.54 -2.11 6.48
CA VAL A 35 -1.32 -1.31 6.69
C VAL A 35 -0.12 -2.26 6.63
N GLU A 36 0.63 -2.19 5.54
CA GLU A 36 1.77 -3.08 5.27
C GLU A 36 2.93 -2.88 6.28
N PHE A 37 3.01 -1.68 6.88
CA PHE A 37 4.00 -1.32 7.90
C PHE A 37 3.29 -0.84 9.18
N GLY A 38 2.41 -1.67 9.73
CA GLY A 38 1.73 -1.37 11.00
C GLY A 38 2.58 -1.67 12.23
N GLU A 39 3.83 -2.11 12.05
CA GLU A 39 4.78 -2.36 13.12
C GLU A 39 5.40 -1.05 13.63
N ASP A 40 5.76 -1.09 14.90
CA ASP A 40 6.41 -0.02 15.62
C ASP A 40 7.77 0.30 14.99
N SER A 41 7.90 1.50 14.42
CA SER A 41 9.14 2.00 13.83
C SER A 41 10.03 2.63 14.90
N GLU A 42 11.35 2.51 14.77
CA GLU A 42 12.32 3.24 15.61
C GLU A 42 12.17 4.77 15.51
N TYR A 43 11.48 5.25 14.47
CA TYR A 43 11.17 6.65 14.24
C TYR A 43 9.78 7.07 14.72
N ASP A 44 8.97 6.15 15.24
CA ASP A 44 7.66 6.50 15.78
C ASP A 44 7.82 7.37 17.04
N PRO A 45 6.89 8.31 17.26
CA PRO A 45 6.93 9.12 18.47
C PRO A 45 6.85 8.24 19.71
N VAL A 46 7.74 8.47 20.67
CA VAL A 46 7.76 7.71 21.91
C VAL A 46 6.63 8.20 22.82
N ASP A 47 5.93 7.26 23.44
CA ASP A 47 4.92 7.55 24.46
C ASP A 47 5.57 8.29 25.65
N PRO A 48 4.83 9.14 26.40
CA PRO A 48 5.33 9.76 27.63
C PRO A 48 6.01 8.80 28.62
N ASP A 49 5.64 7.52 28.60
CA ASP A 49 6.26 6.47 29.43
C ASP A 49 7.70 6.11 29.00
N GLY A 50 8.17 6.58 27.83
CA GLY A 50 9.55 6.44 27.35
C GLY A 50 9.97 5.03 26.92
N ILE A 51 9.03 4.07 26.97
CA ILE A 51 9.28 2.64 26.72
C ILE A 51 8.52 2.16 25.50
N SER A 52 7.25 2.53 25.37
CA SER A 52 6.42 2.22 24.22
C SER A 52 6.52 3.34 23.18
N ASN A 53 6.49 2.97 21.92
CA ASN A 53 6.22 3.90 20.84
C ASN A 53 4.71 4.07 20.66
N ILE A 54 4.32 5.21 20.13
CA ILE A 54 2.95 5.51 19.73
C ILE A 54 2.85 5.14 18.26
N ASN A 55 2.21 4.01 17.97
CA ASN A 55 1.80 3.68 16.61
C ASN A 55 0.73 4.70 16.17
N ILE A 56 1.12 5.62 15.28
CA ILE A 56 0.20 6.60 14.70
C ILE A 56 -0.35 5.98 13.43
N PRO A 57 -1.57 5.42 13.44
CA PRO A 57 -2.16 4.90 12.21
C PRO A 57 -2.32 6.05 11.22
N PHE A 58 -2.19 5.74 9.92
CA PHE A 58 -2.50 6.68 8.86
C PHE A 58 -3.83 7.40 9.15
N PRO A 59 -3.86 8.74 9.06
CA PRO A 59 -5.04 9.52 9.40
C PRO A 59 -6.23 9.05 8.57
N LYS A 60 -7.22 8.45 9.23
CA LYS A 60 -8.40 7.84 8.57
C LYS A 60 -9.25 8.86 7.79
N ASN A 61 -9.05 10.15 8.05
CA ASN A 61 -9.86 11.26 7.55
C ASN A 61 -9.06 12.30 6.75
N GLU A 62 -7.79 12.03 6.41
CA GLU A 62 -7.04 12.88 5.47
C GLU A 62 -7.10 12.24 4.09
N ASP A 63 -8.02 12.75 3.28
CA ASP A 63 -8.06 12.47 1.86
C ASP A 63 -6.96 13.32 1.20
N TRP A 64 -5.95 12.67 0.64
CA TRP A 64 -5.00 13.35 -0.24
C TRP A 64 -5.72 13.61 -1.58
N GLU A 65 -6.06 14.88 -1.85
CA GLU A 65 -6.65 15.33 -3.14
C GLU A 65 -5.69 15.19 -4.32
#